data_AF-K1RDL4-F1
#
_entry.id   AF-K1RDL4-F1
#
_cell.length_a   1.000
_cell.length_b   1.000
_cell.length_c   1.000
_cell.angle_alpha   90.00
_cell.angle_beta   90.00
_cell.angle_gamma   90.00
#
_symmetry.space_group_name_H-M   'P 1'
#
loop_
_entity.id
_entity.type
_entity.pdbx_description
1 polymer ?
#
loop_
_entity_poly.entity_id
_entity_poly.type
_entity_poly.pdbx_seq_one_letter_code
_entity_poly.pdbx_strand_id
1 'polypeptide(L)'
;MACVSKIGSLYEMVTKNVIVSTTNTVFGINPRAWIALPCEGLILLKIRQVVPTAGSALPVQIAVPANSTVSTVGSDTCCPVTGVNVVNPINVAVTGAAMVNGTERLLYFNKVRGVLRLMDCCVPVAAAQASEVKAGK
;
A
#
# COMPACT_ATOMS: atom_id res chain seq x y z
N MET A 1 7.46 23.84 -0.26
CA MET A 1 7.10 23.11 0.98
C MET A 1 6.03 22.09 0.62
N ALA A 2 6.21 20.78 0.82
CA ALA A 2 5.07 19.87 0.74
C ALA A 2 4.50 19.76 2.15
N CYS A 3 3.25 20.16 2.33
CA CYS A 3 2.58 20.05 3.63
C CYS A 3 2.13 18.60 3.83
N VAL A 4 2.34 18.08 5.03
CA VAL A 4 1.67 16.85 5.46
C VAL A 4 0.22 17.19 5.71
N SER A 5 -0.69 16.60 4.94
CA SER A 5 -2.12 16.75 5.18
C SER A 5 -2.51 15.96 6.43
N LYS A 6 -3.45 16.49 7.21
CA LYS A 6 -3.99 15.85 8.41
C LYS A 6 -5.51 15.92 8.37
N ILE A 7 -6.14 14.84 8.81
CA ILE A 7 -7.58 14.78 9.06
C ILE A 7 -7.73 14.52 10.56
N GLY A 8 -8.12 15.57 11.30
CA GLY A 8 -8.02 15.56 12.76
C GLY A 8 -6.58 15.28 13.21
N SER A 9 -6.40 14.20 13.97
CA SER A 9 -5.10 13.77 14.50
C SER A 9 -4.36 12.75 13.61
N LEU A 10 -4.96 12.30 12.50
CA LEU A 10 -4.36 11.31 11.59
C LEU A 10 -3.65 12.00 10.44
N TYR A 11 -2.50 11.44 10.06
CA TYR A 11 -1.79 11.85 8.86
C TYR A 11 -2.50 11.32 7.62
N GLU A 12 -2.49 12.07 6.54
CA GLU A 12 -3.03 11.65 5.25
C GLU A 12 -1.90 11.47 4.24
N MET A 13 -1.96 10.39 3.46
CA MET A 13 -1.06 10.17 2.34
C MET A 13 -1.83 9.65 1.13
N VAL A 14 -1.51 10.16 -0.05
CA VAL A 14 -2.19 9.82 -1.29
C VAL A 14 -1.22 9.07 -2.21
N THR A 15 -1.66 7.94 -2.78
CA THR A 15 -0.87 7.22 -3.79
C THR A 15 -0.85 7.99 -5.11
N LYS A 16 0.31 8.02 -5.77
CA LYS A 16 0.52 8.81 -7.00
C LYS A 16 0.63 7.97 -8.25
N ASN A 17 1.62 7.09 -8.34
CA ASN A 17 1.81 6.21 -9.49
C ASN A 17 1.70 4.76 -9.03
N VAL A 18 1.39 3.86 -9.96
CA VAL A 18 1.50 2.42 -9.74
C VAL A 18 2.31 1.81 -10.88
N ILE A 19 3.28 0.98 -10.53
CA ILE A 19 4.07 0.19 -11.48
C ILE A 19 3.94 -1.27 -11.10
N VAL A 20 3.79 -2.11 -12.11
CA VAL A 20 3.77 -3.55 -11.96
C VAL A 20 5.10 -4.08 -12.48
N SER A 21 5.87 -4.70 -11.60
CA SER A 21 7.03 -5.49 -11.98
C SER A 21 6.60 -6.95 -12.18
N THR A 22 7.56 -7.82 -12.50
CA THR A 22 7.31 -9.27 -12.60
C THR A 22 6.88 -9.90 -11.28
N THR A 23 7.16 -9.25 -10.15
CA THR A 23 6.97 -9.83 -8.81
C THR A 23 6.16 -8.97 -7.86
N ASN A 24 5.98 -7.67 -8.12
CA ASN A 24 5.37 -6.74 -7.18
C ASN A 24 4.51 -5.69 -7.88
N THR A 25 3.50 -5.20 -7.15
CA THR A 25 2.74 -3.99 -7.50
C THR A 25 3.20 -2.85 -6.60
N VAL A 26 3.88 -1.86 -7.17
CA VAL A 26 4.58 -0.81 -6.43
C VAL A 26 3.83 0.51 -6.56
N PHE A 27 3.41 1.08 -5.43
CA PHE A 27 2.79 2.41 -5.37
C PHE A 27 3.80 3.50 -5.02
N GLY A 28 3.73 4.61 -5.72
CA GLY A 28 4.44 5.85 -5.39
C GLY A 28 3.66 6.71 -4.40
N ILE A 29 4.38 7.48 -3.60
CA ILE A 29 3.83 8.42 -2.62
C ILE A 29 4.52 9.78 -2.74
N ASN A 30 4.01 10.82 -2.09
CA ASN A 30 4.77 12.06 -2.02
C ASN A 30 5.95 11.89 -1.03
N PRO A 31 7.19 11.95 -1.51
CA PRO A 31 8.41 11.77 -0.72
C PRO A 31 8.62 12.82 0.37
N ARG A 32 8.28 14.08 0.09
CA ARG A 32 8.42 15.19 1.04
C ARG A 32 7.40 15.04 2.16
N ALA A 33 6.20 14.56 1.83
CA ALA A 33 5.20 14.21 2.82
C ALA A 33 5.70 13.05 3.68
N TRP A 34 6.28 12.00 3.08
CA TRP A 34 6.87 10.89 3.83
C TRP A 34 7.96 11.34 4.79
N ILE A 35 8.94 12.13 4.33
CA ILE A 35 10.05 12.60 5.17
C ILE A 35 9.54 13.41 6.38
N ALA A 36 8.54 14.26 6.17
CA ALA A 36 7.98 15.11 7.23
C ALA A 36 7.13 14.36 8.28
N LEU A 37 6.77 13.10 8.05
CA LEU A 37 6.12 12.27 9.07
C LEU A 37 7.07 11.94 10.23
N PRO A 38 6.56 11.63 11.44
CA PRO A 38 7.38 11.09 12.53
C PRO A 38 8.02 9.74 12.15
N CYS A 39 8.83 9.17 13.05
CA CYS A 39 9.44 7.86 12.84
C CYS A 39 8.42 6.71 12.86
N GLU A 40 7.28 6.90 13.54
CA GLU A 40 6.24 5.90 13.70
C GLU A 40 4.87 6.58 13.82
N GLY A 41 3.82 5.91 13.35
CA GLY A 41 2.45 6.38 13.50
C GLY A 41 1.43 5.67 12.62
N LEU A 42 0.30 6.33 12.45
CA LEU A 42 -0.81 5.91 11.60
C LEU A 42 -1.06 6.93 10.49
N ILE A 43 -1.40 6.42 9.31
CA ILE A 43 -1.73 7.21 8.12
C ILE A 43 -3.05 6.69 7.56
N LEU A 44 -3.92 7.60 7.17
CA LEU A 44 -5.02 7.31 6.27
C LEU A 44 -4.48 7.35 4.82
N LEU A 45 -4.27 6.17 4.24
CA LEU A 45 -3.75 6.01 2.89
C LEU A 45 -4.90 6.06 1.88
N LYS A 46 -4.92 7.08 1.02
CA LYS A 46 -5.90 7.21 -0.05
C LYS A 46 -5.36 6.63 -1.35
N ILE A 47 -6.06 5.63 -1.88
CA ILE A 47 -5.65 4.91 -3.07
C ILE A 47 -6.30 5.57 -4.29
N ARG A 48 -5.49 6.27 -5.09
CA ARG A 48 -5.98 6.99 -6.29
C ARG A 48 -5.60 6.37 -7.61
N GLN A 49 -4.73 5.36 -7.60
CA GLN A 49 -4.35 4.64 -8.81
C GLN A 49 -5.18 3.38 -8.98
N VAL A 50 -5.50 3.05 -10.22
CA VAL A 50 -6.11 1.77 -10.58
C VAL A 50 -4.98 0.74 -10.68
N VAL A 51 -5.08 -0.35 -9.93
CA VAL A 51 -4.11 -1.45 -10.02
C VAL A 51 -4.27 -2.11 -11.39
N PRO A 52 -3.21 -2.21 -12.21
CA PRO A 52 -3.28 -2.94 -13.47
C PRO A 52 -3.59 -4.42 -13.21
N THR A 53 -4.33 -5.08 -14.11
CA THR A 53 -4.79 -6.47 -13.93
C THR A 53 -3.65 -7.44 -13.61
N ALA A 54 -2.50 -7.28 -14.26
CA ALA A 54 -1.31 -8.10 -14.01
C ALA A 54 -0.74 -7.97 -12.59
N GLY A 55 -1.04 -6.87 -11.89
CA GLY A 55 -0.58 -6.59 -10.53
C GLY A 55 -1.54 -7.03 -9.43
N SER A 56 -2.75 -7.50 -9.76
CA SER A 56 -3.80 -7.80 -8.78
C SER A 56 -3.39 -8.91 -7.79
N ALA A 57 -2.75 -9.97 -8.29
CA ALA A 57 -2.29 -11.08 -7.45
C ALA A 57 -0.90 -10.86 -6.82
N LEU A 58 -0.18 -9.82 -7.24
CA LEU A 58 1.17 -9.57 -6.77
C LEU A 58 1.18 -8.87 -5.40
N PRO A 59 2.18 -9.16 -4.55
CA PRO A 59 2.46 -8.41 -3.35
C PRO A 59 2.57 -6.90 -3.61
N VAL A 60 2.03 -6.12 -2.68
CA VAL A 60 2.04 -4.67 -2.74
C VAL A 60 3.26 -4.12 -2.03
N GLN A 61 3.92 -3.19 -2.70
CA GLN A 61 4.98 -2.38 -2.12
C GLN A 61 4.64 -0.90 -2.20
N ILE A 62 5.12 -0.12 -1.24
CA ILE A 62 5.16 1.33 -1.34
C ILE A 62 6.61 1.74 -1.54
N ALA A 63 6.86 2.56 -2.56
CA ALA A 63 8.17 3.10 -2.85
C ALA A 63 8.49 4.23 -1.87
N VAL A 64 9.18 3.85 -0.79
CA VAL A 64 9.63 4.77 0.24
C VAL A 64 10.95 5.39 -0.21
N PRO A 65 11.08 6.73 -0.24
CA PRO A 65 12.33 7.37 -0.62
C PRO A 65 13.41 7.07 0.43
N ALA A 66 14.60 6.64 -0.01
CA ALA A 66 15.67 6.28 0.91
C ALA A 66 16.26 7.49 1.64
N ASN A 67 16.28 8.67 0.99
CA ASN A 67 16.73 9.96 1.57
C ASN A 67 16.34 11.17 0.70
N SER A 68 15.38 11.05 -0.22
CA SER A 68 15.12 12.09 -1.22
C SER A 68 13.71 12.68 -1.20
N THR A 69 13.61 13.92 -1.70
CA THR A 69 12.38 14.69 -1.87
C THR A 69 11.58 14.33 -3.14
N VAL A 70 11.92 13.23 -3.82
CA VAL A 70 11.25 12.66 -5.02
C VAL A 70 10.94 11.15 -4.78
N SER A 71 9.67 10.74 -4.86
CA SER A 71 9.21 9.33 -4.92
C SER A 71 8.29 9.27 -6.12
N THR A 72 8.92 8.97 -7.24
CA THR A 72 8.26 8.68 -8.52
C THR A 72 8.65 7.26 -8.85
N VAL A 73 7.69 6.35 -8.69
CA VAL A 73 7.81 5.03 -9.28
C VAL A 73 7.46 5.25 -10.75
N GLY A 74 8.47 5.23 -11.61
CA GLY A 74 8.36 5.44 -13.06
C GLY A 74 9.31 6.50 -13.59
N SER A 75 10.22 6.04 -14.48
CA SER A 75 11.16 6.75 -15.38
C SER A 75 12.05 7.88 -14.86
N ASP A 76 11.79 8.46 -13.69
CA ASP A 76 12.68 9.48 -13.11
C ASP A 76 13.79 8.79 -12.30
N THR A 77 14.95 8.64 -12.93
CA THR A 77 16.19 8.08 -12.39
C THR A 77 16.84 8.90 -11.28
N CYS A 78 16.22 9.99 -10.81
CA CYS A 78 16.95 10.95 -9.99
C CYS A 78 17.10 10.53 -8.52
N CYS A 79 16.40 9.50 -8.02
CA CYS A 79 16.43 9.15 -6.59
C CYS A 79 16.22 7.64 -6.32
N PRO A 80 17.05 7.02 -5.44
CA PRO A 80 16.81 5.65 -5.01
C PRO A 80 15.56 5.58 -4.10
N VAL A 81 14.62 4.73 -4.50
CA VAL A 81 13.46 4.35 -3.70
C VAL A 81 13.62 2.91 -3.24
N THR A 82 13.25 2.64 -1.99
CA THR A 82 13.20 1.29 -1.44
C THR A 82 11.74 0.83 -1.46
N GLY A 83 11.46 -0.27 -2.16
CA GLY A 83 10.16 -0.93 -2.11
C GLY A 83 9.96 -1.57 -0.74
N VAL A 84 9.03 -1.04 0.05
CA VAL A 84 8.68 -1.61 1.36
C VAL A 84 7.39 -2.39 1.22
N ASN A 85 7.43 -3.67 1.59
CA ASN A 85 6.26 -4.56 1.53
C ASN A 85 5.16 -4.04 2.46
N VAL A 86 3.94 -4.03 1.94
CA VAL A 86 2.74 -3.78 2.73
C VAL A 86 2.21 -5.12 3.22
N VAL A 87 2.11 -5.26 4.54
CA VAL A 87 1.62 -6.49 5.17
C VAL A 87 0.31 -6.26 5.90
N ASN A 88 -0.41 -7.34 6.20
CA ASN A 88 -1.58 -7.32 7.07
C ASN A 88 -1.14 -7.53 8.55
N PRO A 89 -2.09 -7.53 9.51
CA PRO A 89 -1.76 -7.67 10.93
C PRO A 89 -1.06 -8.98 11.32
N ILE A 90 -1.19 -10.03 10.50
CA ILE A 90 -0.52 -11.33 10.69
C ILE A 90 0.78 -11.48 9.87
N ASN A 91 1.32 -10.38 9.34
CA ASN A 91 2.57 -10.32 8.56
C ASN A 91 2.55 -11.04 7.21
N VAL A 92 1.36 -11.24 6.63
CA VAL A 92 1.22 -11.74 5.27
C VAL A 92 1.17 -10.55 4.31
N ALA A 93 1.86 -10.66 3.17
CA ALA A 93 1.86 -9.62 2.15
C ALA A 93 0.45 -9.36 1.62
N VAL A 94 0.08 -8.08 1.55
CA VAL A 94 -1.17 -7.65 0.94
C VAL A 94 -1.01 -7.68 -0.57
N THR A 95 -2.02 -8.17 -1.28
CA THR A 95 -2.03 -8.24 -2.75
C THR A 95 -2.66 -7.00 -3.37
N GLY A 96 -2.35 -6.74 -4.64
CA GLY A 96 -2.91 -5.60 -5.40
C GLY A 96 -4.44 -5.57 -5.41
N ALA A 97 -5.11 -6.72 -5.34
CA ALA A 97 -6.57 -6.84 -5.26
C ALA A 97 -7.17 -6.09 -4.06
N ALA A 98 -6.43 -5.95 -2.96
CA ALA A 98 -6.88 -5.21 -1.79
C ALA A 98 -6.76 -3.69 -1.96
N MET A 99 -6.00 -3.21 -2.96
CA MET A 99 -5.69 -1.80 -3.18
C MET A 99 -6.66 -1.18 -4.19
N VAL A 100 -7.94 -1.10 -3.82
CA VAL A 100 -9.03 -0.65 -4.72
C VAL A 100 -8.99 0.86 -4.94
N ASN A 101 -9.15 1.28 -6.20
CA ASN A 101 -9.18 2.68 -6.57
C ASN A 101 -10.32 3.45 -5.88
N GLY A 102 -10.03 4.65 -5.39
CA GLY A 102 -11.02 5.50 -4.72
C GLY A 102 -11.28 5.12 -3.26
N THR A 103 -10.55 4.15 -2.71
CA THR A 103 -10.71 3.72 -1.30
C THR A 103 -9.65 4.33 -0.39
N GLU A 104 -9.95 4.33 0.90
CA GLU A 104 -9.05 4.78 1.96
C GLU A 104 -8.76 3.60 2.88
N ARG A 105 -7.50 3.46 3.30
CA ARG A 105 -7.04 2.35 4.15
C ARG A 105 -6.23 2.85 5.33
N LEU A 106 -6.39 2.21 6.48
CA LEU A 106 -5.61 2.57 7.68
C LEU A 106 -4.26 1.87 7.67
N LEU A 107 -3.19 2.65 7.53
CA LEU A 107 -1.82 2.16 7.43
C LEU A 107 -1.00 2.55 8.67
N TYR A 108 -0.51 1.56 9.39
CA TYR A 108 0.57 1.73 10.35
C TYR A 108 1.92 1.73 9.65
N PHE A 109 2.81 2.60 10.12
CA PHE A 109 4.17 2.67 9.61
C PHE A 109 5.18 2.79 10.74
N ASN A 110 6.34 2.16 10.56
CA ASN A 110 7.52 2.37 11.37
C ASN A 110 8.72 2.52 10.44
N LYS A 111 9.27 3.74 10.34
CA LYS A 111 10.38 4.08 9.45
C LYS A 111 11.68 3.43 9.87
N VAL A 112 11.92 3.29 11.18
CA VAL A 112 13.14 2.71 11.74
C VAL A 112 13.21 1.22 11.43
N ARG A 113 12.06 0.54 11.52
CA ARG A 113 11.94 -0.90 11.28
C ARG A 113 11.59 -1.27 9.84
N GLY A 114 11.31 -0.27 8.99
CA GLY A 114 10.87 -0.49 7.60
C GLY A 114 9.55 -1.25 7.50
N VAL A 115 8.61 -1.02 8.42
CA VAL A 115 7.31 -1.73 8.45
C VAL A 115 6.22 -0.85 7.90
N LEU A 116 5.43 -1.40 6.98
CA LEU A 116 4.16 -0.84 6.51
C LEU A 116 3.08 -1.91 6.68
N ARG A 117 2.06 -1.61 7.48
CA ARG A 117 1.03 -2.59 7.83
C ARG A 117 -0.36 -2.00 7.69
N LEU A 118 -1.19 -2.60 6.85
CA LEU A 118 -2.61 -2.27 6.76
C LEU A 118 -3.35 -2.86 7.96
N MET A 119 -3.95 -1.99 8.76
CA MET A 119 -4.65 -2.34 10.00
C MET A 119 -6.12 -2.69 9.77
N ASP A 120 -6.67 -2.24 8.64
CA ASP A 120 -8.05 -2.45 8.23
C ASP A 120 -8.22 -3.67 7.31
N CYS A 121 -7.12 -4.25 6.82
CA CYS A 121 -7.17 -5.40 5.95
C CYS A 121 -7.42 -6.68 6.75
N CYS A 122 -8.62 -7.24 6.61
CA CYS A 122 -8.89 -8.62 6.98
C CYS A 122 -8.38 -9.57 5.88
N VAL A 123 -7.98 -10.77 6.32
CA VAL A 123 -7.82 -11.91 5.43
C VAL A 123 -9.23 -12.28 4.93
N PRO A 124 -9.52 -12.32 3.62
CA PRO A 124 -10.64 -13.12 3.16
C PRO A 124 -10.25 -14.59 3.44
N VAL A 125 -10.83 -15.17 4.50
CA VAL A 125 -10.81 -16.62 4.64
C VAL A 125 -11.52 -17.16 3.41
N ALA A 126 -10.87 -18.05 2.65
CA ALA A 126 -11.48 -18.68 1.49
C ALA A 126 -12.88 -19.18 1.88
N ALA A 127 -13.92 -18.72 1.17
CA ALA A 127 -15.25 -19.23 1.39
C ALA A 127 -15.22 -20.75 1.22
N ALA A 128 -15.62 -21.49 2.25
CA ALA A 128 -15.77 -22.93 2.14
C ALA A 128 -16.74 -23.22 0.98
N GLN A 129 -16.26 -23.94 -0.03
CA GLN A 129 -17.10 -24.40 -1.14
C GLN A 129 -18.16 -25.32 -0.54
N ALA A 130 -19.39 -24.83 -0.38
CA ALA A 130 -20.53 -25.68 -0.07
C ALA A 130 -20.83 -26.48 -1.34
N SER A 131 -20.31 -27.70 -1.42
CA SER A 131 -20.72 -28.65 -2.45
C SER A 131 -22.17 -29.05 -2.17
N GLU A 132 -23.12 -28.46 -2.88
CA GLU A 132 -24.51 -28.90 -2.86
C GLU A 132 -24.60 -30.29 -3.51
N VAL A 133 -24.66 -31.35 -2.69
CA VAL A 133 -25.12 -32.65 -3.18
C VAL A 133 -26.64 -32.57 -3.28
N LYS A 134 -27.13 -32.34 -4.49
CA LYS A 134 -28.55 -32.45 -4.81
C LYS A 134 -28.97 -33.91 -4.66
N ALA A 135 -29.47 -34.29 -3.48
CA ALA A 135 -30.09 -35.59 -3.26
C ALA A 135 -31.44 -35.60 -4.00
N GLY A 136 -31.43 -36.18 -5.20
CA GLY A 136 -32.66 -36.52 -5.90
C GLY A 136 -33.39 -37.65 -5.18
N LYS A 137 -34.66 -37.43 -4.86
CA LYS A 137 -35.72 -38.43 -4.95
C LYS A 137 -37.08 -37.75 -4.97
#